data_AF-A0A4V6KLY5-F1
#
_entry.id   AF-A0A4V6KLY5-F1
#
_cell.length_a   1.000
_cell.length_b   1.000
_cell.length_c   1.000
_cell.angle_alpha   90.00
_cell.angle_beta   90.00
_cell.angle_gamma   90.00
#
_symmetry.space_group_name_H-M   'P 1'
#
loop_
_entity.id
_entity.type
_entity.pdbx_description
1 polymer ?
#
loop_
_entity_poly.entity_id
_entity_poly.type
_entity_poly.pdbx_seq_one_letter_code
_entity_poly.pdbx_strand_id
1 'polypeptide(L)' 'MDLVKPKRFNGRVPVLSAQEAVNYIPDEATLCVLGAGGGILEATTLITALAEKYQTTQTRVTCH' A
#
# COMPACT_ATOMS: atom_id res chain seq x y z
N MET A 1 10.32 4.39 -13.74
CA MET A 1 10.59 4.05 -12.33
C MET A 1 10.15 2.63 -12.11
N ASP A 2 11.10 1.73 -11.83
CA ASP A 2 10.78 0.32 -11.58
C ASP A 2 10.35 0.14 -10.13
N LEU A 3 9.15 -0.41 -9.93
CA LEU A 3 8.64 -0.75 -8.61
C LEU A 3 9.39 -1.96 -8.06
N VAL A 4 10.04 -1.78 -6.91
CA VAL A 4 10.59 -2.90 -6.15
C VAL A 4 9.42 -3.74 -5.64
N LYS A 5 9.49 -5.06 -5.83
CA LYS A 5 8.44 -6.01 -5.39
C LYS A 5 9.04 -7.10 -4.52
N PRO A 6 8.32 -7.57 -3.48
CA PRO A 6 8.78 -8.69 -2.67
C PRO A 6 8.93 -9.96 -3.52
N LYS A 7 9.99 -10.73 -3.29
CA LYS A 7 10.25 -11.98 -4.01
C LYS A 7 9.26 -13.07 -3.56
N ARG A 8 8.80 -13.87 -4.52
CA ARG A 8 8.00 -15.08 -4.25
C ARG A 8 8.89 -16.16 -3.67
N PHE A 9 8.36 -16.96 -2.75
CA PHE A 9 9.04 -18.12 -2.17
C PHE A 9 8.36 -19.41 -2.65
N ASN A 10 9.08 -20.29 -3.35
CA ASN A 10 8.55 -21.52 -3.95
C ASN A 10 7.25 -21.30 -4.75
N GLY A 11 7.18 -20.21 -5.53
CA GLY A 11 6.01 -19.83 -6.32
C GLY A 11 4.86 -19.17 -5.54
N ARG A 12 4.90 -19.16 -4.20
CA ARG A 12 3.86 -18.58 -3.35
C ARG A 12 3.90 -17.06 -3.34
N VAL A 13 2.72 -16.44 -3.23
CA VAL A 13 2.58 -14.98 -3.09
C VAL A 13 3.15 -14.56 -1.72
N PRO A 14 3.91 -13.46 -1.64
CA PRO A 14 4.39 -12.95 -0.36
C PRO A 14 3.25 -12.53 0.56
N VAL A 15 3.33 -12.90 1.83
CA VAL A 15 2.41 -12.47 2.88
C VAL A 15 3.18 -11.53 3.79
N LEU A 16 2.70 -10.30 3.92
CA LEU A 16 3.33 -9.22 4.68
C LEU A 16 2.29 -8.57 5.59
N SER A 17 2.76 -7.89 6.63
CA SER A 17 1.94 -6.91 7.35
C SER A 17 1.60 -5.72 6.45
N ALA A 18 0.55 -4.97 6.81
CA ALA A 18 0.17 -3.77 6.07
C ALA A 18 1.30 -2.72 6.07
N GLN A 19 2.00 -2.57 7.21
CA GLN A 19 3.13 -1.65 7.38
C GLN A 19 4.30 -2.00 6.46
N GLU A 20 4.64 -3.28 6.34
CA GLU A 20 5.69 -3.72 5.41
C GLU A 20 5.28 -3.53 3.95
N ALA A 21 4.01 -3.76 3.62
CA ALA A 21 3.50 -3.61 2.26
C ALA A 21 3.57 -2.15 1.76
N VAL A 22 3.16 -1.18 2.60
CA VAL A 22 3.16 0.26 2.21
C VAL A 22 4.56 0.85 2.05
N ASN A 23 5.61 0.19 2.56
CA ASN A 23 6.99 0.60 2.33
C ASN A 23 7.46 0.39 0.88
N TYR A 24 6.78 -0.46 0.11
CA TYR A 24 7.06 -0.65 -1.31
C TYR A 24 6.44 0.43 -2.22
N ILE A 25 5.58 1.30 -1.67
CA ILE A 25 4.96 2.39 -2.43
C ILE A 25 5.93 3.59 -2.41
N PRO A 26 6.47 3.99 -3.59
CA PRO A 26 7.35 5.15 -3.67
C PRO A 26 6.56 6.46 -3.60
N ASP A 27 7.27 7.54 -3.29
CA ASP A 27 6.73 8.90 -3.37
C ASP A 27 6.17 9.19 -4.76
N GLU A 28 5.12 10.01 -4.80
CA GLU A 28 4.45 10.44 -6.03
C GLU A 28 3.86 9.28 -6.85
N ALA A 29 3.80 8.07 -6.30
CA ALA A 29 3.08 6.97 -6.90
C ALA A 29 1.60 7.31 -7.05
N THR A 30 1.02 6.95 -8.20
CA THR A 30 -0.42 6.91 -8.37
C THR A 30 -1.00 5.67 -7.70
N LEU A 31 -1.86 5.87 -6.71
CA LEU A 31 -2.55 4.82 -5.98
C LEU A 31 -4.01 4.71 -6.42
N CYS A 32 -4.41 3.50 -6.80
CA CYS A 32 -5.80 3.12 -7.01
C CYS A 32 -6.31 2.36 -5.79
N VAL A 33 -7.45 2.77 -5.23
CA VAL A 33 -8.08 2.12 -4.08
C VAL A 33 -9.40 1.51 -4.52
N LEU A 34 -9.53 0.19 -4.39
CA LEU A 34 -10.81 -0.48 -4.60
C LEU A 34 -11.71 -0.22 -3.40
N GLY A 35 -12.96 0.14 -3.67
CA GLY A 35 -13.99 0.23 -2.62
C GLY A 35 -15.31 0.82 -3.11
N ALA A 36 -16.32 0.69 -2.26
CA ALA A 36 -17.59 1.40 -2.34
C ALA A 36 -17.98 1.92 -0.93
N GLY A 37 -19.04 2.74 -0.86
CA GLY A 37 -19.49 3.34 0.40
C GLY A 37 -19.78 2.30 1.49
N GLY A 38 -19.49 2.66 2.75
CA GLY A 38 -19.69 1.77 3.90
C GLY A 38 -18.61 0.71 4.09
N GLY A 39 -17.43 0.85 3.46
CA GLY A 39 -16.29 -0.06 3.62
C GLY A 39 -16.38 -1.33 2.75
N ILE A 40 -17.26 -1.35 1.77
CA ILE A 40 -17.43 -2.52 0.88
C ILE A 40 -16.19 -2.65 -0.01
N LEU A 41 -15.54 -3.81 0.06
CA LEU A 41 -14.29 -4.13 -0.66
C LEU A 41 -13.10 -3.21 -0.33
N GLU A 42 -13.22 -2.40 0.73
CA GLU A 42 -12.16 -1.49 1.14
C GLU A 42 -11.01 -2.27 1.81
N ALA A 43 -9.79 -2.01 1.37
CA ALA A 43 -8.59 -2.52 2.01
C ALA A 43 -8.19 -1.65 3.22
N THR A 44 -9.08 -1.51 4.21
CA THR A 44 -8.96 -0.55 5.32
C THR A 44 -7.61 -0.65 6.04
N THR A 45 -7.08 -1.86 6.25
CA THR A 45 -5.79 -2.05 6.93
C THR A 45 -4.61 -1.45 6.17
N LEU A 46 -4.61 -1.52 4.83
CA LEU A 46 -3.58 -0.90 3.99
C LEU A 46 -3.73 0.61 3.94
N ILE A 47 -4.97 1.12 3.89
CA ILE A 47 -5.25 2.57 3.91
C ILE A 47 -4.77 3.17 5.24
N THR A 48 -5.09 2.53 6.37
CA THR A 48 -4.64 2.98 7.70
C THR A 48 -3.12 2.96 7.81
N ALA A 49 -2.45 1.88 7.39
CA ALA A 49 -0.99 1.80 7.43
C ALA A 49 -0.31 2.88 6.57
N LEU A 50 -0.90 3.20 5.41
CA LEU A 50 -0.40 4.27 4.55
C LEU A 50 -0.58 5.65 5.18
N ALA A 51 -1.72 5.88 5.84
CA ALA A 51 -1.98 7.11 6.58
C ALA A 51 -0.98 7.29 7.75
N GLU A 52 -0.70 6.23 8.51
CA GLU A 52 0.30 6.23 9.59
C GLU A 52 1.71 6.49 9.06
N LYS A 53 2.09 5.86 7.94
CA LYS A 53 3.37 6.11 7.27
C LYS A 53 3.50 7.59 6.89
N TYR A 54 2.46 8.19 6.32
CA TYR A 54 2.50 9.61 5.95
C TYR A 54 2.66 10.52 7.16
N GLN A 55 1.95 10.26 8.26
CA GLN A 55 2.05 11.07 9.49
C GLN A 55 3.46 11.06 10.09
N THR A 56 4.18 9.94 9.96
CA THR A 56 5.52 9.77 10.54
C THR A 56 6.64 10.25 9.63
N THR A 57 6.49 10.13 8.31
CA THR A 57 7.59 10.32 7.33
C THR A 57 7.36 11.46 6.33
N GLN A 58 6.13 11.99 6.24
CA GLN A 58 5.70 13.01 5.26
C GLN A 58 5.84 12.60 3.78
N THR A 59 5.97 11.30 3.52
CA THR A 59 6.10 10.68 2.19
C THR A 59 4.76 10.58 1.45
N ARG A 60 4.60 11.26 0.31
CA ARG A 60 3.29 11.48 -0.34
C ARG A 60 2.97 10.47 -1.44
N VAL A 61 1.68 10.18 -1.63
CA VAL A 61 1.14 9.47 -2.80
C VAL A 61 0.04 10.31 -3.46
N THR A 62 -0.24 10.07 -4.74
CA THR A 62 -1.32 10.72 -5.49
C THR A 62 -2.46 9.73 -5.71
N CYS A 63 -3.70 10.11 -5.39
CA CYS A 63 -4.89 9.26 -5.55
C CYS A 63 -5.66 9.65 -6.83
N HIS A 64 -6.17 8.66 -7.58
CA HIS A 64 -7.06 8.85 -8.72
C HIS A 64 -8.25 7.89 -8.66
#